data_AF-A0A535X287-F1
#
_entry.id   AF-A0A535X287-F1
#
_cell.length_a   1.000
_cell.length_b   1.000
_cell.length_c   1.000
_cell.angle_alpha   90.00
_cell.angle_beta   90.00
_cell.angle_gamma   90.00
#
_symmetry.space_group_name_H-M   'P 1'
#
loop_
_entity.id
_entity.type
_entity.pdbx_description
1 polymer ?
#
loop_
_entity_poly.entity_id
_entity_poly.type
_entity_poly.pdbx_seq_one_letter_code
_entity_poly.pdbx_strand_id
1 'polypeptide(L)'
;MLQSLLDAGREPTWLLYTLVSHWRRLLQARAIRDRGGTVADLQARLSEHPFVLEKAFRQAADYSAAELDRGFHELLKLEEQIKLGELDARLAVEGFILEQVLSGTR
;
A
#
# COMPACT_ATOMS: atom_id res chain seq x y z
N MET A 1 2.92 2.05 -16.68
CA MET A 1 1.71 1.69 -15.89
C MET A 1 1.12 2.91 -15.17
N LEU A 2 1.84 3.56 -14.24
CA LEU A 2 1.33 4.76 -13.55
C LEU A 2 0.89 5.86 -14.53
N GLN A 3 1.79 6.28 -15.43
CA GLN A 3 1.45 7.29 -16.45
C GLN A 3 0.26 6.87 -17.30
N SER A 4 0.22 5.61 -17.74
CA SER A 4 -0.91 5.06 -18.50
C SER A 4 -2.26 5.12 -17.76
N LEU A 5 -2.28 5.01 -16.42
CA LEU A 5 -3.49 5.15 -15.61
C LEU A 5 -3.93 6.61 -15.51
N LEU A 6 -2.97 7.53 -15.35
CA LEU A 6 -3.23 8.97 -15.32
C LEU A 6 -3.72 9.47 -16.69
N ASP A 7 -3.08 9.03 -17.77
CA ASP A 7 -3.45 9.35 -19.16
C ASP A 7 -4.86 8.83 -19.49
N ALA A 8 -5.29 7.73 -18.85
CA ALA A 8 -6.64 7.19 -18.96
C ALA A 8 -7.68 7.93 -18.09
N GLY A 9 -7.32 9.05 -17.47
CA GLY A 9 -8.21 9.89 -16.67
C GLY A 9 -8.51 9.34 -15.26
N ARG A 10 -7.65 8.48 -14.69
CA ARG A 10 -7.80 8.07 -13.30
C ARG A 10 -7.35 9.18 -12.36
N GLU A 11 -8.22 9.49 -11.39
CA GLU A 11 -7.94 10.49 -10.37
C GLU A 11 -6.73 10.08 -9.49
N PRO A 12 -5.75 10.97 -9.25
CA PRO A 12 -4.61 10.67 -8.38
C PRO A 12 -5.01 10.33 -6.94
N THR A 13 -6.07 10.93 -6.42
CA THR A 13 -6.61 10.61 -5.08
C THR A 13 -7.15 9.19 -5.00
N TRP A 14 -7.72 8.67 -6.08
CA TRP A 14 -8.12 7.26 -6.17
C TRP A 14 -6.92 6.32 -6.19
N LEU A 15 -5.83 6.70 -6.87
CA LEU A 15 -4.57 5.95 -6.83
C LEU A 15 -3.98 5.92 -5.43
N LEU A 16 -3.97 7.06 -4.73
CA LEU A 16 -3.52 7.13 -3.34
C LEU A 16 -4.35 6.21 -2.43
N TYR A 17 -5.68 6.25 -2.53
CA TYR A 17 -6.55 5.36 -1.77
C TYR A 17 -6.26 3.87 -2.05
N THR A 18 -5.97 3.54 -3.31
CA THR A 18 -5.58 2.19 -3.73
C THR A 18 -4.27 1.75 -3.08
N LEU A 19 -3.27 2.65 -3.01
CA LEU A 19 -2.00 2.40 -2.32
C LEU A 19 -2.20 2.22 -0.81
N VAL A 20 -2.94 3.12 -0.14
CA VAL A 20 -3.27 3.02 1.29
C VAL A 20 -3.92 1.67 1.61
N SER A 21 -4.89 1.27 0.79
CA SER A 21 -5.58 -0.01 0.95
C SER A 21 -4.63 -1.20 0.72
N HIS A 22 -3.71 -1.09 -0.24
CA HIS A 22 -2.72 -2.14 -0.48
C HIS A 22 -1.74 -2.29 0.70
N TRP A 23 -1.18 -1.19 1.21
CA TRP A 23 -0.29 -1.20 2.39
C TRP A 23 -0.98 -1.77 3.62
N ARG A 24 -2.25 -1.41 3.85
CA ARG A 24 -3.03 -1.96 4.97
C ARG A 24 -3.12 -3.49 4.92
N ARG A 25 -3.37 -4.07 3.73
CA ARG A 25 -3.42 -5.52 3.54
C ARG A 25 -2.07 -6.17 3.79
N LEU A 26 -0.98 -5.55 3.33
CA LEU A 26 0.38 -6.03 3.58
C LEU A 26 0.70 -6.02 5.08
N LEU A 27 0.34 -4.95 5.81
CA LEU A 27 0.50 -4.86 7.26
C LEU A 27 -0.26 -5.97 7.99
N GLN A 28 -1.53 -6.18 7.64
CA GLN A 28 -2.37 -7.23 8.23
C GLN A 28 -1.81 -8.62 7.94
N ALA A 29 -1.37 -8.85 6.70
CA ALA A 29 -0.72 -10.09 6.30
C ALA A 29 0.59 -10.32 7.07
N ARG A 30 1.47 -9.32 7.15
CA ARG A 30 2.74 -9.38 7.89
C ARG A 30 2.51 -9.72 9.36
N ALA A 31 1.56 -9.05 10.01
CA ALA A 31 1.22 -9.30 11.41
C ALA A 31 0.72 -10.73 11.66
N ILE A 32 0.00 -11.33 10.71
CA ILE A 32 -0.42 -12.74 10.79
C ILE A 32 0.78 -13.67 10.59
N ARG A 33 1.65 -13.38 9.61
CA ARG A 33 2.86 -14.16 9.34
C ARG A 33 3.82 -14.16 10.53
N ASP A 34 4.02 -13.02 11.18
CA ASP A 34 4.90 -12.88 12.34
C ASP A 34 4.47 -13.73 13.53
N ARG A 35 3.18 -14.08 13.58
CA ARG A 35 2.61 -14.97 14.61
C ARG A 35 2.54 -16.43 14.17
N GLY A 36 3.15 -16.79 13.03
CA GLY A 36 3.10 -18.13 12.46
C GLY A 36 1.78 -18.50 11.78
N GLY A 37 0.90 -17.52 11.52
CA GLY A 37 -0.38 -17.75 10.86
C GLY A 37 -0.26 -17.99 9.35
N THR A 38 -1.38 -18.36 8.75
CA THR A 38 -1.53 -18.77 7.35
C THR A 38 -2.38 -17.77 6.55
N VAL A 39 -2.46 -17.98 5.23
CA VAL A 39 -3.35 -17.20 4.36
C VAL A 39 -4.83 -17.42 4.72
N ALA A 40 -5.19 -18.61 5.22
CA ALA A 40 -6.55 -18.90 5.66
C ALA A 40 -6.93 -18.05 6.88
N ASP A 41 -5.98 -17.81 7.81
CA ASP A 41 -6.20 -16.93 8.96
C ASP A 41 -6.42 -15.47 8.54
N LEU A 42 -5.76 -15.02 7.46
CA LEU A 42 -6.00 -13.70 6.88
C LEU A 42 -7.38 -13.61 6.22
N GLN A 43 -7.75 -14.62 5.43
CA GLN A 43 -9.05 -14.69 4.75
C GLN A 43 -10.22 -14.80 5.73
N ALA A 44 -10.03 -15.46 6.88
CA ALA A 44 -11.04 -15.52 7.93
C ALA A 44 -11.26 -14.18 8.64
N ARG A 45 -10.28 -13.26 8.59
CA ARG A 45 -10.31 -11.96 9.29
C ARG A 45 -10.76 -10.79 8.43
N LEU A 46 -10.57 -10.86 7.11
CA LEU A 46 -10.86 -9.75 6.20
C LEU A 46 -11.98 -10.13 5.24
N SER A 47 -12.89 -9.19 4.99
CA SER A 47 -14.04 -9.36 4.10
C SER A 47 -13.70 -9.16 2.62
N GLU A 48 -12.42 -9.16 2.27
CA GLU A 48 -11.95 -8.88 0.91
C GLU A 48 -11.83 -10.15 0.07
N HIS A 49 -11.80 -10.01 -1.25
CA HIS A 49 -11.76 -11.15 -2.17
C HIS A 49 -10.51 -12.03 -1.93
N PRO A 50 -10.66 -13.38 -1.84
CA PRO A 50 -9.57 -14.31 -1.54
C PRO A 50 -8.28 -14.08 -2.34
N PHE A 51 -8.41 -13.85 -3.65
CA PHE A 51 -7.28 -13.59 -4.55
C PHE A 51 -6.41 -12.39 -4.12
N VAL A 52 -7.01 -11.29 -3.67
CA VAL A 52 -6.28 -10.09 -3.25
C VAL A 52 -5.54 -10.36 -1.93
N LEU A 53 -6.18 -11.10 -1.03
CA LEU A 53 -5.60 -11.49 0.26
C LEU A 53 -4.44 -12.48 0.08
N GLU A 54 -4.58 -13.46 -0.82
CA GLU A 54 -3.49 -14.38 -1.18
C GLU A 54 -2.29 -13.64 -1.76
N LYS A 55 -2.54 -12.69 -2.66
CA LYS A 55 -1.48 -11.87 -3.25
C LYS A 55 -0.76 -11.05 -2.17
N ALA A 56 -1.51 -10.39 -1.29
CA ALA A 56 -0.94 -9.61 -0.19
C ALA A 56 -0.15 -10.51 0.79
N PHE A 57 -0.66 -11.70 1.11
CA PHE A 57 0.00 -12.64 2.01
C PHE A 57 1.32 -13.18 1.47
N ARG A 58 1.41 -13.39 0.15
CA ARG A 58 2.68 -13.72 -0.52
C ARG A 58 3.65 -12.55 -0.48
N GLN A 59 3.20 -11.36 -0.89
CA GLN A 59 4.05 -10.16 -0.94
C GLN A 59 4.55 -9.73 0.44
N ALA A 60 3.77 -9.89 1.50
CA ALA A 60 4.18 -9.54 2.87
C ALA A 60 5.38 -10.35 3.39
N ALA A 61 5.78 -11.44 2.71
CA ALA A 61 7.01 -12.16 3.03
C ALA A 61 8.27 -11.32 2.77
N ASP A 62 8.21 -10.43 1.78
CA ASP A 62 9.35 -9.64 1.29
C ASP A 62 9.53 -8.32 2.04
N TYR A 63 8.69 -8.05 3.04
CA TYR A 63 8.74 -6.83 3.85
C TYR A 63 8.87 -7.15 5.33
N SER A 64 9.64 -6.32 6.04
CA SER A 64 9.60 -6.23 7.50
C SER A 64 8.38 -5.43 7.98
N ALA A 65 7.96 -5.68 9.22
CA ALA A 65 6.90 -4.90 9.85
C ALA A 65 7.25 -3.40 9.91
N ALA A 66 8.52 -3.06 10.15
CA ALA A 66 8.98 -1.68 10.24
C ALA A 66 8.94 -0.94 8.89
N GLU A 67 9.22 -1.61 7.77
CA GLU A 67 9.10 -1.02 6.43
C GLU A 67 7.65 -0.71 6.09
N LEU A 68 6.75 -1.66 6.33
CA LEU A 68 5.32 -1.47 6.09
C LEU A 68 4.73 -0.38 6.98
N ASP A 69 5.16 -0.30 8.24
CA ASP A 69 4.70 0.71 9.19
C ASP A 69 5.14 2.12 8.75
N ARG A 70 6.41 2.29 8.35
CA ARG A 70 6.91 3.56 7.81
C ARG A 70 6.15 4.00 6.56
N GLY A 71 6.02 3.12 5.58
CA GLY A 71 5.31 3.44 4.33
C GLY A 71 3.83 3.77 4.56
N PHE A 72 3.18 3.11 5.52
CA PHE A 72 1.79 3.41 5.87
C PHE A 72 1.63 4.78 6.54
N HIS A 73 2.54 5.15 7.44
CA HIS A 73 2.54 6.50 8.04
C HIS A 73 2.83 7.60 7.02
N GLU A 74 3.72 7.35 6.06
CA GLU A 74 3.97 8.28 4.97
C GLU A 74 2.73 8.49 4.09
N LEU A 75 2.05 7.40 3.71
CA LEU A 75 0.80 7.49 2.95
C LEU A 75 -0.27 8.29 3.69
N LEU A 76 -0.38 8.13 5.01
CA LEU A 76 -1.32 8.90 5.84
C LEU A 76 -0.97 10.40 5.83
N LYS A 77 0.32 10.74 5.96
CA LYS A 77 0.78 12.12 5.89
C LYS A 77 0.50 12.74 4.52
N LEU A 78 0.74 12.00 3.43
CA LEU A 78 0.43 12.47 2.08
C LEU A 78 -1.07 12.74 1.90
N GLU A 79 -1.92 11.85 2.42
CA GLU A 79 -3.37 12.04 2.38
C GLU A 79 -3.81 13.32 3.11
N GLU A 80 -3.23 13.60 4.28
CA GLU A 80 -3.49 14.82 5.05
C GLU A 80 -3.08 16.08 4.27
N GLN A 81 -1.85 16.11 3.76
CA GLN A 81 -1.33 17.25 2.99
C GLN A 81 -2.17 17.53 1.73
N ILE A 82 -2.66 16.50 1.05
CA ILE A 82 -3.56 16.66 -0.09
C ILE A 82 -4.91 17.24 0.35
N LYS A 83 -5.49 16.75 1.44
CA LYS A 83 -6.77 17.25 1.97
C LYS A 83 -6.70 18.70 2.44
N LEU A 84 -5.52 19.14 2.88
CA LEU A 84 -5.25 20.53 3.26
C LEU A 84 -4.89 21.43 2.06
N GLY A 85 -4.71 20.87 0.87
CA GLY A 85 -4.29 21.60 -0.33
C GLY A 85 -2.80 21.98 -0.32
N GLU A 86 -1.99 21.36 0.55
CA GLU A 86 -0.56 21.62 0.69
C GLU A 86 0.30 20.83 -0.32
N LEU A 87 -0.24 19.74 -0.86
CA LEU A 87 0.45 18.89 -1.83
C LEU A 87 -0.50 18.43 -2.93
N ASP A 88 -0.02 18.51 -4.18
CA ASP A 88 -0.74 17.96 -5.33
C ASP A 88 -0.77 16.41 -5.26
N ALA A 89 -1.95 15.84 -5.48
CA ALA A 89 -2.16 14.41 -5.33
C ALA A 89 -1.38 13.56 -6.35
N ARG A 90 -1.11 14.08 -7.56
CA ARG A 90 -0.27 13.38 -8.53
C ARG A 90 1.17 13.36 -8.07
N LEU A 91 1.70 14.49 -7.62
CA LEU A 91 3.06 14.58 -7.09
C LEU A 91 3.27 13.66 -5.88
N ALA A 92 2.28 13.59 -4.99
CA ALA A 92 2.30 12.68 -3.85
C ALA A 92 2.42 11.21 -4.27
N VAL A 93 1.58 10.77 -5.21
CA VAL A 93 1.58 9.37 -5.70
C VAL A 93 2.86 9.03 -6.44
N GLU A 94 3.33 9.92 -7.32
CA GLU A 94 4.57 9.72 -8.07
C GLU A 94 5.79 9.67 -7.12
N GLY A 95 5.86 10.60 -6.15
CA GLY A 95 6.93 10.67 -5.17
C GLY A 95 7.01 9.43 -4.28
N PHE A 96 5.86 9.00 -3.74
CA PHE A 96 5.80 7.79 -2.91
C PHE A 96 6.26 6.55 -3.69
N ILE A 97 5.75 6.35 -4.91
CA ILE A 97 6.15 5.19 -5.72
C ILE A 97 7.65 5.21 -6.03
N LEU A 98 8.21 6.37 -6.34
CA LEU A 98 9.65 6.52 -6.61
C LEU A 98 10.48 6.15 -5.38
N GLU A 99 10.11 6.65 -4.21
CA GLU A 99 10.83 6.39 -2.95
C GLU A 99 10.78 4.90 -2.56
N GLN A 100 9.66 4.22 -2.79
CA GLN A 100 9.55 2.77 -2.56
C GLN A 100 10.40 1.93 -3.54
N VAL A 101 10.49 2.33 -4.82
CA VAL A 101 11.35 1.64 -5.82
C VAL A 101 12.83 1.79 -5.47
N LEU A 102 13.24 2.99 -5.09
CA LEU A 102 14.64 3.26 -4.70
C LEU A 102 15.01 2.56 -3.39
N SER A 103 14.07 2.46 -2.44
CA SER A 103 14.29 1.80 -1.16
C SER A 103 14.30 0.27 -1.26
N GLY A 104 13.54 -0.30 -2.19
CA GLY A 104 13.44 -1.75 -2.44
C GLY A 104 14.59 -2.37 -3.26
N THR A 105 15.61 -1.60 -3.64
CA THR A 105 16.79 -2.11 -4.37
C THR A 105 17.90 -2.63 -3.42
N ARG A 106 17.53 -3.19 -2.27
CA ARG A 106 18.47 -3.80 -1.31
C ARG A 106 18.27 -5.30 -1.19
#